data_AF-A0A377GLY5-F1
#
_entry.id   AF-A0A377GLY5-F1
#
_cell.length_a   1.000
_cell.length_b   1.000
_cell.length_c   1.000
_cell.angle_alpha   90.00
_cell.angle_beta   90.00
_cell.angle_gamma   90.00
#
_symmetry.space_group_name_H-M   'P 1'
#
loop_
_entity.id
_entity.type
_entity.pdbx_description
1 polymer ?
#
loop_
_entity_poly.entity_id
_entity_poly.type
_entity_poly.pdbx_seq_one_letter_code
_entity_poly.pdbx_strand_id
1 'polypeptide(L)'
;MIPLALLKDLEQLEETAKVYLYGKTHYLTEPKSFNFSLLKRVQISIEGLPLNQKKIELMERYQKVFTQISSFHPKIIYLSDFNNEINTYKPLYKQLASLEQQAMTFYNSYFNVNKPTFDWDGLCDIRSQISNLKNSSDKIQLMQLFEHGVLTTISQVRPKTYSELTFESELEDSSQVISSDRTKSR
;
A
#
# COMPACT_ATOMS: atom_id res chain seq x y z
N MET A 1 -9.58 10.37 1.62
CA MET A 1 -10.96 10.06 1.19
C MET A 1 -10.89 9.53 -0.25
N ILE A 2 -11.57 8.42 -0.57
CA ILE A 2 -11.55 7.88 -1.95
C ILE A 2 -12.53 8.67 -2.81
N PRO A 3 -12.14 9.14 -4.00
CA PRO A 3 -13.05 9.82 -4.91
C PRO A 3 -14.21 8.91 -5.35
N LEU A 4 -15.46 9.39 -5.25
CA LEU A 4 -16.64 8.62 -5.69
C LEU A 4 -16.57 8.28 -7.19
N ALA A 5 -15.98 9.17 -8.00
CA ALA A 5 -15.76 8.93 -9.42
C ALA A 5 -14.86 7.70 -9.67
N LEU A 6 -13.80 7.52 -8.88
CA LEU A 6 -12.92 6.36 -9.01
C LEU A 6 -13.65 5.04 -8.73
N LEU A 7 -14.51 5.02 -7.70
CA LEU A 7 -15.30 3.84 -7.37
C LEU A 7 -16.25 3.47 -8.51
N LYS A 8 -16.96 4.46 -9.06
CA LYS A 8 -17.86 4.26 -10.21
C LYS A 8 -17.11 3.78 -11.45
N ASP A 9 -15.97 4.39 -11.76
CA ASP A 9 -15.13 4.02 -12.90
C ASP A 9 -14.62 2.58 -12.77
N LEU A 10 -14.23 2.16 -11.56
CA LEU A 10 -13.79 0.80 -11.26
C LEU A 10 -14.95 -0.21 -11.33
N GLU A 11 -16.14 0.12 -10.80
CA GLU A 11 -17.34 -0.72 -10.94
C GLU A 11 -17.74 -0.90 -12.41
N GLN A 12 -17.70 0.19 -13.18
CA GLN A 12 -17.95 0.14 -14.62
C GLN A 12 -16.91 -0.74 -15.33
N LEU A 13 -15.64 -0.66 -14.94
CA LEU A 13 -14.57 -1.48 -15.49
C LEU A 13 -14.79 -2.98 -15.19
N GLU A 14 -15.13 -3.31 -13.94
CA GLU A 14 -15.45 -4.67 -13.50
C GLU A 14 -16.62 -5.26 -14.29
N GLU A 15 -17.69 -4.49 -14.49
CA GLU A 15 -18.85 -4.94 -15.25
C GLU A 15 -18.53 -5.09 -16.75
N THR A 16 -17.82 -4.11 -17.33
CA THR A 16 -17.40 -4.17 -18.73
C THR A 16 -16.49 -5.36 -19.00
N ALA A 17 -15.61 -5.71 -18.06
CA ALA A 17 -14.73 -6.87 -18.16
C ALA A 17 -15.53 -8.18 -18.16
N LYS A 18 -16.49 -8.35 -17.25
CA LYS A 18 -17.36 -9.55 -17.21
C LYS A 18 -18.09 -9.75 -18.53
N VAL A 19 -18.72 -8.70 -19.05
CA VAL A 19 -19.47 -8.75 -20.30
C VAL A 19 -18.54 -9.05 -21.49
N TYR A 20 -17.35 -8.43 -21.50
CA TYR A 20 -16.34 -8.66 -22.53
C TYR A 20 -15.88 -10.12 -22.58
N LEU A 21 -15.55 -10.69 -21.41
CA LEU A 21 -15.11 -12.08 -21.26
C LEU A 21 -16.21 -13.06 -21.66
N TYR A 22 -17.45 -12.80 -21.25
CA TYR A 22 -18.61 -13.60 -21.64
C TYR A 22 -18.77 -13.61 -23.16
N GLY A 23 -18.71 -12.45 -23.82
CA GLY A 23 -18.79 -12.37 -25.28
C GLY A 23 -17.66 -13.06 -26.02
N LYS A 24 -16.43 -13.05 -25.47
CA LYS A 24 -15.28 -13.75 -26.04
C LYS A 24 -15.36 -15.28 -25.90
N THR A 25 -15.94 -15.77 -24.81
CA THR A 25 -16.05 -17.21 -24.52
C THR A 25 -17.26 -17.85 -25.20
N HIS A 26 -18.36 -17.11 -25.39
CA HIS A 26 -19.62 -17.62 -25.93
C HIS A 26 -19.88 -17.21 -27.39
N TYR A 27 -18.87 -16.68 -28.09
CA TYR A 27 -18.96 -16.27 -29.51
C TYR A 27 -20.21 -15.44 -29.83
N LEU A 28 -20.51 -14.44 -28.99
CA LEU A 28 -21.65 -13.56 -29.22
C LEU A 28 -21.50 -12.83 -30.57
N THR A 29 -22.62 -12.65 -31.27
CA THR A 29 -22.72 -12.06 -32.60
C THR A 29 -22.29 -10.59 -32.66
N GLU A 30 -22.36 -9.86 -31.55
CA GLU A 30 -21.88 -8.48 -31.45
C GLU A 30 -20.66 -8.38 -30.50
N PRO A 31 -19.45 -8.10 -31.02
CA PRO A 31 -18.29 -7.92 -30.18
C PRO A 31 -18.39 -6.59 -29.42
N LYS A 32 -18.70 -6.64 -28.12
CA LYS A 32 -18.50 -5.48 -27.24
C LYS A 32 -17.00 -5.19 -27.13
N SER A 33 -16.62 -3.93 -27.34
CA SER A 33 -15.26 -3.46 -27.15
C SER A 33 -14.96 -3.26 -25.66
N PHE A 34 -13.68 -3.42 -25.29
CA PHE A 34 -13.21 -3.10 -23.94
C PHE A 34 -12.56 -1.71 -23.91
N ASN A 35 -12.87 -0.91 -22.89
CA ASN A 35 -12.36 0.46 -22.77
C ASN A 35 -10.99 0.52 -22.07
N PHE A 36 -9.91 0.34 -22.84
CA PHE A 36 -8.54 0.40 -22.30
C PHE A 36 -8.15 1.79 -21.77
N SER A 37 -8.76 2.85 -22.28
CA SER A 37 -8.52 4.22 -21.76
C SER A 37 -9.06 4.38 -20.35
N LEU A 38 -10.21 3.77 -20.05
CA LEU A 38 -10.76 3.73 -18.70
C LEU A 38 -9.87 2.89 -17.77
N LEU A 39 -9.39 1.74 -18.23
CA LEU A 39 -8.43 0.89 -17.50
C LEU A 39 -7.22 1.72 -17.04
N LYS A 40 -6.54 2.39 -17.98
CA LYS A 40 -5.37 3.22 -17.67
C LYS A 40 -5.70 4.37 -16.72
N ARG A 41 -6.86 5.02 -16.88
CA ARG A 41 -7.28 6.12 -16.00
C ARG A 41 -7.50 5.66 -14.57
N VAL A 42 -8.17 4.53 -14.38
CA VAL A 42 -8.40 3.94 -13.05
C VAL A 42 -7.07 3.58 -12.38
N GLN A 43 -6.14 2.99 -13.14
CA GLN A 43 -4.79 2.68 -12.65
C GLN A 43 -4.08 3.94 -12.11
N ILE A 44 -3.94 4.97 -12.94
CA ILE A 44 -3.27 6.24 -12.56
C ILE A 44 -3.95 6.86 -11.33
N SER A 45 -5.28 6.78 -11.27
CA SER A 45 -6.05 7.32 -10.14
C SER A 45 -5.77 6.56 -8.84
N ILE A 46 -5.60 5.24 -8.90
CA ILE A 46 -5.23 4.40 -7.74
C ILE A 46 -3.78 4.68 -7.32
N GLU A 47 -2.85 4.80 -8.27
CA GLU A 47 -1.44 5.12 -8.01
C GLU A 47 -1.29 6.40 -7.18
N GLY A 48 -2.03 7.44 -7.54
CA GLY A 48 -2.02 8.75 -6.87
C GLY A 48 -2.66 8.79 -5.48
N LEU A 49 -3.26 7.70 -4.99
CA LEU A 49 -3.82 7.66 -3.64
C LEU A 49 -2.72 7.49 -2.58
N PRO A 50 -2.92 8.03 -1.36
CA PRO A 50 -2.06 7.70 -0.23
C PRO A 50 -2.15 6.20 0.07
N LEU A 51 -1.02 5.61 0.43
CA LEU A 51 -0.92 4.22 0.81
C LEU A 51 -1.71 3.98 2.10
N ASN A 52 -2.72 3.12 1.99
CA ASN A 52 -3.56 2.66 3.09
C ASN A 52 -4.27 1.38 2.67
N GLN A 53 -4.95 0.74 3.63
CA GLN A 53 -5.72 -0.48 3.40
C GLN A 53 -6.71 -0.36 2.23
N LYS A 54 -7.37 0.79 2.07
CA LYS A 54 -8.32 0.99 0.99
C LYS A 54 -7.64 1.13 -0.38
N LYS A 55 -6.45 1.75 -0.47
CA LYS A 55 -5.65 1.78 -1.71
C LYS A 55 -5.29 0.35 -2.13
N ILE A 56 -4.86 -0.48 -1.18
CA ILE A 56 -4.54 -1.89 -1.43
C ILE A 56 -5.77 -2.65 -1.95
N GLU A 57 -6.95 -2.47 -1.34
CA GLU A 57 -8.20 -3.08 -1.81
C GLU A 57 -8.56 -2.64 -3.24
N LEU A 58 -8.37 -1.37 -3.57
CA LEU A 58 -8.59 -0.86 -4.93
C LEU A 58 -7.59 -1.46 -5.93
N MET A 59 -6.31 -1.58 -5.56
CA MET A 59 -5.29 -2.25 -6.37
C MET A 59 -5.68 -3.70 -6.65
N GLU A 60 -6.16 -4.44 -5.65
CA GLU A 60 -6.58 -5.83 -5.81
C GLU A 60 -7.80 -5.97 -6.75
N ARG A 61 -8.78 -5.08 -6.61
CA ARG A 61 -9.94 -5.04 -7.51
C ARG A 61 -9.52 -4.76 -8.95
N TYR A 62 -8.67 -3.75 -9.15
CA TYR A 62 -8.10 -3.44 -10.46
C TYR A 62 -7.32 -4.63 -11.03
N GLN A 63 -6.46 -5.26 -10.24
CA GLN A 63 -5.62 -6.37 -10.67
C GLN A 63 -6.44 -7.57 -11.14
N LYS A 64 -7.57 -7.86 -10.49
CA LYS A 64 -8.49 -8.92 -10.94
C LYS A 64 -8.99 -8.66 -12.36
N VAL A 65 -9.41 -7.42 -12.65
CA VAL A 65 -9.86 -7.04 -13.99
C VAL A 65 -8.70 -7.09 -14.98
N PHE A 66 -7.55 -6.51 -14.63
CA PHE A 66 -6.36 -6.51 -15.48
C PHE A 66 -5.94 -7.92 -15.88
N THR A 67 -5.80 -8.83 -14.91
CA THR A 67 -5.40 -10.23 -15.15
C THR A 67 -6.37 -10.91 -16.11
N GLN A 68 -7.69 -10.75 -15.91
CA GLN A 68 -8.69 -11.32 -16.81
C GLN A 68 -8.56 -10.80 -18.24
N ILE A 69 -8.42 -9.48 -18.43
CA ILE A 69 -8.30 -8.89 -19.77
C ILE A 69 -6.97 -9.23 -20.43
N SER A 70 -5.87 -9.32 -19.66
CA SER A 70 -4.53 -9.63 -20.17
C SER A 70 -4.45 -11.00 -20.83
N SER A 71 -5.27 -11.97 -20.39
CA SER A 71 -5.35 -13.30 -21.00
C SER A 71 -5.83 -13.28 -22.46
N PHE A 72 -6.64 -12.28 -22.83
CA PHE A 72 -7.13 -12.08 -24.20
C PHE A 72 -6.34 -11.00 -24.95
N HIS A 73 -5.67 -10.10 -24.23
CA HIS A 73 -4.88 -9.00 -24.78
C HIS A 73 -3.49 -8.96 -24.14
N PRO A 74 -2.56 -9.83 -24.53
CA PRO A 74 -1.25 -9.92 -23.89
C PRO A 74 -0.42 -8.63 -24.03
N LYS A 75 -0.70 -7.80 -25.04
CA LYS A 75 -0.04 -6.50 -25.21
C LYS A 75 -0.43 -5.47 -24.15
N ILE A 76 -1.44 -5.71 -23.32
CA ILE A 76 -1.76 -4.79 -22.22
C ILE A 76 -0.76 -4.87 -21.07
N ILE A 77 0.12 -5.88 -21.06
CA ILE A 77 1.19 -6.02 -20.07
C ILE A 77 2.15 -4.81 -20.11
N TYR A 78 2.17 -4.05 -21.21
CA TYR A 78 2.87 -2.76 -21.28
C TYR A 78 2.21 -1.64 -20.47
N LEU A 79 0.98 -1.84 -20.00
CA LEU A 79 0.40 -1.05 -18.90
C LEU A 79 0.88 -1.68 -17.60
N SER A 80 1.36 -0.87 -16.66
CA SER A 80 1.81 -1.39 -15.37
C SER A 80 0.65 -2.06 -14.62
N ASP A 81 0.93 -3.22 -14.03
CA ASP A 81 0.01 -3.89 -13.11
C ASP A 81 0.35 -3.49 -11.66
N PHE A 82 -0.42 -3.99 -10.69
CA PHE A 82 -0.17 -3.76 -9.26
C PHE A 82 0.35 -5.01 -8.55
N ASN A 83 0.79 -6.06 -9.27
CA ASN A 83 1.13 -7.33 -8.62
C ASN A 83 2.30 -7.15 -7.63
N ASN A 84 3.34 -6.39 -8.02
CA ASN A 84 4.50 -6.15 -7.17
C ASN A 84 4.14 -5.32 -5.94
N GLU A 85 3.35 -4.27 -6.12
CA GLU A 85 2.88 -3.38 -5.07
C GLU A 85 1.98 -4.12 -4.09
N ILE A 86 1.02 -4.91 -4.57
CA ILE A 86 0.15 -5.73 -3.71
C ILE A 86 0.98 -6.73 -2.91
N ASN A 87 1.89 -7.45 -3.57
CA ASN A 87 2.73 -8.45 -2.91
C ASN A 87 3.70 -7.84 -1.89
N THR A 88 4.09 -6.58 -2.07
CA THR A 88 4.97 -5.86 -1.15
C THR A 88 4.18 -5.25 0.00
N TYR A 89 3.14 -4.47 -0.28
CA TYR A 89 2.47 -3.64 0.72
C TYR A 89 1.42 -4.38 1.54
N LYS A 90 0.71 -5.35 0.96
CA LYS A 90 -0.33 -6.08 1.68
C LYS A 90 0.21 -6.88 2.87
N PRO A 91 1.31 -7.63 2.77
CA PRO A 91 1.90 -8.30 3.94
C PRO A 91 2.36 -7.30 4.99
N LEU A 92 3.06 -6.23 4.58
CA LEU A 92 3.55 -5.20 5.49
C LEU A 92 2.44 -4.54 6.30
N TYR A 93 1.32 -4.17 5.66
CA TYR A 93 0.16 -3.61 6.37
C TYR A 93 -0.44 -4.57 7.39
N LYS A 94 -0.54 -5.86 7.04
CA LYS A 94 -1.08 -6.86 7.96
C LYS A 94 -0.17 -7.07 9.16
N GLN A 95 1.14 -7.12 8.94
CA GLN A 95 2.12 -7.27 10.01
C GLN A 95 2.11 -6.02 10.91
N LEU A 96 2.06 -4.81 10.33
CA LEU A 96 1.92 -3.55 11.08
C LEU A 96 0.66 -3.53 11.95
N ALA A 97 -0.51 -3.86 11.39
CA ALA A 97 -1.76 -3.90 12.14
C ALA A 97 -1.72 -4.95 13.26
N SER A 98 -1.07 -6.10 13.03
CA SER A 98 -0.88 -7.12 14.07
C SER A 98 0.04 -6.61 15.18
N LEU A 99 1.17 -5.97 14.85
CA LEU A 99 2.07 -5.39 15.84
C LEU A 99 1.41 -4.25 16.63
N GLU A 100 0.60 -3.41 15.99
CA GLU A 100 -0.18 -2.36 16.65
C GLU A 100 -1.12 -2.96 17.70
N GLN A 101 -1.86 -4.01 17.33
CA GLN A 101 -2.75 -4.73 18.27
C GLN A 101 -1.97 -5.39 19.43
N GLN A 102 -0.84 -6.03 19.12
CA GLN A 102 0.04 -6.63 20.13
C GLN A 102 0.62 -5.58 21.07
N ALA A 103 1.09 -4.45 20.53
CA ALA A 103 1.63 -3.33 21.28
C ALA A 103 0.58 -2.78 22.25
N MET A 104 -0.66 -2.60 21.77
CA MET A 104 -1.74 -2.09 22.60
C MET A 104 -2.14 -3.08 23.71
N THR A 105 -2.17 -4.37 23.39
CA THR A 105 -2.46 -5.42 24.38
C THR A 105 -1.35 -5.53 25.43
N PHE A 106 -0.10 -5.41 24.99
CA PHE A 106 1.09 -5.38 25.85
C PHE A 106 1.10 -4.18 26.78
N TYR A 107 0.78 -2.99 26.26
CA TYR A 107 0.63 -1.77 27.05
C TYR A 107 -0.49 -1.92 28.11
N ASN A 108 -1.69 -2.31 27.68
CA ASN A 108 -2.85 -2.45 28.57
C ASN A 108 -2.65 -3.49 29.67
N SER A 109 -1.85 -4.53 29.40
CA SER A 109 -1.61 -5.64 30.33
C SER A 109 -0.23 -5.57 30.99
N TYR A 110 0.47 -4.43 30.90
CA TYR A 110 1.88 -4.37 31.29
C TYR A 110 2.12 -4.70 32.77
N PHE A 111 1.21 -4.26 33.66
CA PHE A 111 1.28 -4.51 35.10
C PHE A 111 0.56 -5.79 35.54
N ASN A 112 0.01 -6.56 34.60
CA ASN A 112 -0.67 -7.80 34.93
C ASN A 112 0.35 -8.90 35.25
N VAL A 113 -0.03 -9.80 36.18
CA VAL A 113 0.80 -10.95 36.57
C VAL A 113 1.09 -11.87 35.38
N ASN A 114 0.11 -12.05 34.49
CA ASN A 114 0.25 -12.80 33.24
C ASN A 114 0.49 -11.83 32.08
N LYS A 115 1.71 -11.33 31.98
CA LYS A 115 2.11 -10.39 30.94
C LYS A 115 2.13 -11.08 29.56
N PRO A 116 1.44 -10.54 28.54
CA PRO A 116 1.48 -11.10 27.19
C PRO A 116 2.88 -10.95 26.58
N THR A 117 3.26 -11.89 25.72
CA THR A 117 4.48 -11.80 24.92
C THR A 117 4.28 -10.80 23.78
N PHE A 118 5.29 -9.95 23.54
CA PHE A 118 5.33 -9.04 22.40
C PHE A 118 6.41 -9.51 21.42
N ASP A 119 6.09 -9.48 20.12
CA ASP A 119 6.98 -9.88 19.03
C ASP A 119 8.03 -8.80 18.72
N TRP A 120 9.15 -8.83 19.44
CA TRP A 120 10.26 -7.89 19.25
C TRP A 120 11.03 -8.12 17.96
N ASP A 121 11.19 -9.37 17.54
CA ASP A 121 11.91 -9.71 16.32
C ASP A 121 11.10 -9.26 15.10
N GLY A 122 9.79 -9.50 15.10
CA GLY A 122 8.87 -9.00 14.07
C GLY A 122 8.85 -7.47 13.97
N LEU A 123 9.01 -6.75 15.09
CA LEU A 123 9.15 -5.29 15.10
C LEU A 123 10.40 -4.82 14.34
N CYS A 124 11.55 -5.45 14.62
CA CYS A 124 12.81 -5.15 13.94
C CYS A 124 12.79 -5.54 12.45
N ASP A 125 12.16 -6.66 12.13
CA ASP A 125 12.01 -7.15 10.77
C ASP A 125 11.15 -6.22 9.93
N ILE A 126 10.00 -5.77 10.44
CA ILE A 126 9.15 -4.80 9.73
C ILE A 126 9.91 -3.49 9.52
N ARG A 127 10.60 -2.98 10.55
CA ARG A 127 11.39 -1.75 10.41
C ARG A 127 12.39 -1.87 9.25
N SER A 128 13.11 -2.98 9.19
CA SER A 128 14.10 -3.26 8.16
C SER A 128 13.46 -3.38 6.78
N GLN A 129 12.32 -4.06 6.67
CA GLN A 129 11.59 -4.18 5.39
C GLN A 129 11.11 -2.82 4.89
N ILE A 130 10.55 -1.97 5.75
CA ILE A 130 10.11 -0.62 5.40
C ILE A 130 11.31 0.23 4.93
N SER A 131 12.45 0.18 5.64
CA SER A 131 13.62 0.98 5.25
C SER A 131 14.20 0.57 3.88
N ASN A 132 14.06 -0.71 3.50
CA ASN A 132 14.53 -1.25 2.23
C ASN A 132 13.59 -1.01 1.04
N LEU A 133 12.45 -0.33 1.23
CA LEU A 133 11.53 -0.02 0.14
C LEU A 133 12.14 1.00 -0.84
N LYS A 134 12.01 0.71 -2.14
CA LYS A 134 12.55 1.56 -3.22
C LYS A 134 11.73 2.83 -3.45
N ASN A 135 10.40 2.77 -3.26
CA ASN A 135 9.52 3.90 -3.45
C ASN A 135 9.59 4.80 -2.21
N SER A 136 10.18 6.00 -2.35
CA SER A 136 10.38 6.94 -1.25
C SER A 136 9.06 7.43 -0.64
N SER A 137 8.03 7.69 -1.46
CA SER A 137 6.76 8.21 -0.96
C SER A 137 5.99 7.16 -0.15
N ASP A 138 5.94 5.92 -0.64
CA ASP A 138 5.28 4.81 0.06
C ASP A 138 6.09 4.41 1.31
N LYS A 139 7.42 4.44 1.23
CA LYS A 139 8.33 4.23 2.36
C LYS A 139 8.05 5.21 3.49
N ILE A 140 8.02 6.51 3.22
CA ILE A 140 7.74 7.56 4.22
C ILE A 140 6.39 7.33 4.91
N GLN A 141 5.35 7.00 4.14
CA GLN A 141 4.02 6.74 4.70
C GLN A 141 4.01 5.53 5.64
N LEU A 142 4.72 4.45 5.28
CA LEU A 142 4.85 3.27 6.14
C LEU A 142 5.71 3.52 7.38
N MET A 143 6.76 4.33 7.27
CA MET A 143 7.57 4.77 8.42
C MET A 143 6.71 5.52 9.44
N GLN A 144 5.92 6.49 8.98
CA GLN A 144 5.01 7.24 9.84
C GLN A 144 3.97 6.35 10.51
N LEU A 145 3.41 5.37 9.77
CA LEU A 145 2.46 4.42 10.34
C LEU A 145 3.11 3.51 11.39
N PHE A 146 4.35 3.07 11.17
CA PHE A 146 5.11 2.29 12.14
C PHE A 146 5.39 3.10 13.42
N GLU A 147 5.84 4.34 13.26
CA GLU A 147 6.16 5.22 14.39
C GLU A 147 4.92 5.56 15.22
N HIS A 148 3.85 6.01 14.56
CA HIS A 148 2.63 6.45 15.24
C HIS A 148 1.77 5.30 15.74
N GLY A 149 1.68 4.20 14.99
CA GLY A 149 0.83 3.06 15.34
C GLY A 149 1.48 2.11 16.35
N VAL A 150 2.78 1.84 16.20
CA VAL A 150 3.46 0.78 16.98
C VAL A 150 4.46 1.36 17.98
N LEU A 151 5.45 2.13 17.51
CA LEU A 151 6.54 2.61 18.39
C LEU A 151 6.05 3.54 19.49
N THR A 152 5.11 4.43 19.18
CA THR A 152 4.56 5.37 20.17
C THR A 152 3.91 4.64 21.35
N THR A 153 3.23 3.52 21.10
CA THR A 153 2.59 2.72 22.14
C THR A 153 3.63 1.93 22.95
N ILE A 154 4.59 1.31 22.26
CA ILE A 154 5.63 0.50 22.92
C ILE A 154 6.59 1.38 23.74
N SER A 155 6.87 2.60 23.31
CA SER A 155 7.80 3.50 24.00
C SER A 155 7.31 3.89 25.41
N GLN A 156 5.99 3.91 25.64
CA GLN A 156 5.41 4.12 26.96
C GLN A 156 5.75 2.97 27.94
N VAL A 157 6.04 1.80 27.38
CA VAL A 157 6.40 0.60 28.14
C VAL A 157 7.91 0.42 28.22
N ARG A 158 8.61 0.63 27.09
CA ARG A 158 10.06 0.51 26.97
C ARG A 158 10.60 1.72 26.20
N PRO A 159 10.94 2.82 26.90
CA PRO A 159 11.32 4.08 26.25
C PRO A 159 12.53 3.97 25.31
N LYS A 160 13.50 3.11 25.63
CA LYS A 160 14.70 2.87 24.81
C LYS A 160 14.38 2.37 23.40
N THR A 161 13.27 1.66 23.22
CA THR A 161 12.87 1.13 21.91
C THR A 161 12.59 2.25 20.91
N TYR A 162 12.07 3.41 21.38
CA TYR A 162 11.81 4.54 20.50
C TYR A 162 13.11 5.06 19.86
N SER A 163 14.13 5.33 20.68
CA SER A 163 15.43 5.80 20.20
C SER A 163 16.16 4.80 19.30
N GLU A 164 15.94 3.49 19.50
CA GLU A 164 16.61 2.43 18.75
C GLU A 164 15.97 2.18 17.37
N LEU A 165 14.66 2.37 17.25
CA LEU A 165 13.89 1.90 16.10
C LEU A 165 13.14 3.01 15.35
N THR A 166 13.18 4.26 15.84
CA THR A 166 12.62 5.42 15.12
C THR A 166 13.25 5.59 13.73
N PHE A 167 12.51 6.23 12.84
CA PHE A 167 12.91 6.66 11.52
C PHE A 167 13.13 8.17 11.44
N GLU A 168 13.06 8.92 12.56
CA GLU A 168 13.24 10.38 12.59
C GLU A 168 14.43 10.88 11.75
N SER A 169 15.61 10.27 11.87
CA SER A 169 16.78 10.63 11.05
C SER A 169 16.58 10.37 9.54
N GLU A 170 15.96 9.26 9.19
CA GLU A 170 15.66 8.86 7.80
C GLU A 170 14.58 9.77 7.17
N LEU A 171 13.69 10.32 7.99
CA LEU A 171 12.65 11.28 7.60
C LEU A 171 13.20 12.71 7.48
N GLU A 172 14.12 13.12 8.36
CA GLU A 172 14.75 14.46 8.33
C GLU A 172 15.62 14.67 7.07
N ASP A 173 16.43 13.68 6.70
CA ASP A 173 17.30 13.73 5.51
C ASP A 173 16.51 13.97 4.22
N SER A 174 15.26 13.49 4.15
CA SER A 174 14.36 13.69 3.01
C SER A 174 13.94 15.17 2.83
N SER A 175 13.96 15.95 3.91
CA SER A 175 13.58 17.37 3.94
C SER A 175 14.72 18.28 3.47
N GLN A 176 15.96 17.91 3.76
CA GLN A 176 17.14 18.74 3.45
C GLN A 176 17.57 18.64 1.98
N VAL A 177 17.20 17.57 1.27
CA VAL A 177 17.48 17.46 -0.17
C VAL A 177 16.65 18.48 -0.97
N ILE A 178 15.46 18.88 -0.50
CA ILE A 178 14.59 19.85 -1.19
C ILE A 178 15.10 21.31 -1.04
N SER A 179 15.92 21.61 -0.02
CA SER A 179 16.37 22.98 0.27
C SER A 179 17.70 23.38 -0.40
N SER A 180 18.39 22.46 -1.08
CA SER A 180 19.74 22.72 -1.63
C SER A 180 19.79 23.23 -3.08
N ASP A 181 18.66 23.29 -3.81
CA ASP A 181 18.63 23.67 -5.23
C ASP A 181 18.31 25.16 -5.52
N ARG A 182 18.25 26.01 -4.50
CA ARG A 182 18.09 27.46 -4.69
C ARG A 182 19.27 28.23 -4.10
N THR A 183 20.36 28.29 -4.85
CA THR A 183 21.08 29.53 -5.18
C THR A 183 22.47 29.20 -5.72
N LYS A 184 22.63 29.35 -7.04
CA LYS A 184 23.85 29.89 -7.68
C LYS A 184 23.57 30.07 -9.17
N SER A 185 22.93 31.18 -9.51
CA SER A 185 23.22 31.84 -10.80
C SER A 185 23.90 33.15 -10.45
N ARG A 186 25.19 33.20 -10.78
CA ARG A 186 26.01 34.41 -10.78
C ARG A 186 25.67 35.25 -12.00
#